data_AF-A0A924CZU8-F1
#
_entry.id   AF-A0A924CZU8-F1
#
_cell.length_a   1.000
_cell.length_b   1.000
_cell.length_c   1.000
_cell.angle_alpha   90.00
_cell.angle_beta   90.00
_cell.angle_gamma   90.00
#
_symmetry.space_group_name_H-M   'P 1'
#
loop_
_entity.id
_entity.type
_entity.pdbx_description
1 polymer ?
#
loop_
_entity_poly.entity_id
_entity_poly.type
_entity_poly.pdbx_seq_one_letter_code
_entity_poly.pdbx_strand_id
1 'polypeptide(L)'
;MDKASGTVLSETDINDASGKFDFYQGSLAVNRQGQIVVGFNRSGDVTTGQDGRASIFARAFKTNADGTLSRFGNDVLIKQSLVDEYHNGSPEGQAAVGRQRWGDYSTVTLDPTNKQSFWVTGQFAREYNTFANHPEGSGSGFGRWGTYIAQVDLAEVPEPGTWLMMVAGFGLVGGSMRRRPTVATVVA
;
A
#
# COMPACT_ATOMS: atom_id res chain seq x y z
N MET A 1 0.57 17.56 14.91
CA MET A 1 0.77 18.93 15.45
C MET A 1 0.30 18.92 16.89
N ASP A 2 1.07 19.50 17.80
CA ASP A 2 0.65 19.64 19.19
C ASP A 2 -0.50 20.64 19.28
N LYS A 3 -1.55 20.27 20.02
CA LYS A 3 -2.76 21.09 20.11
C LYS A 3 -2.53 22.40 20.87
N ALA A 4 -1.64 22.40 21.86
CA ALA A 4 -1.43 23.55 22.73
C ALA A 4 -0.47 24.57 22.13
N SER A 5 0.61 24.10 21.50
CA SER A 5 1.70 24.93 20.98
C SER A 5 1.65 25.13 19.46
N GLY A 6 0.86 24.33 18.73
CA GLY A 6 0.88 24.36 17.27
C GLY A 6 2.19 23.86 16.66
N THR A 7 3.07 23.22 17.43
CA THR A 7 4.32 22.68 16.91
C THR A 7 4.07 21.40 16.11
N VAL A 8 4.84 21.16 15.04
CA VAL A 8 4.79 19.87 14.33
C VAL A 8 5.46 18.82 15.22
N LEU A 9 4.72 17.74 15.53
CA LEU A 9 5.22 16.64 16.35
C LEU A 9 6.00 15.62 15.54
N SER A 10 5.59 15.41 14.28
CA SER A 10 6.18 14.45 13.37
C SER A 10 5.76 14.79 11.95
N GLU A 11 6.67 14.58 11.01
CA GLU A 11 6.46 14.71 9.58
C GLU A 11 7.14 13.54 8.86
N THR A 12 6.66 13.25 7.65
CA THR A 12 7.21 12.20 6.79
C THR A 12 6.82 12.50 5.35
N ASP A 13 7.47 11.82 4.41
CA ASP A 13 7.14 11.88 3.00
C ASP A 13 7.00 10.48 2.38
N ILE A 14 6.58 10.45 1.11
CA ILE A 14 6.48 9.22 0.33
C ILE A 14 7.73 8.95 -0.51
N ASN A 15 8.73 9.82 -0.47
CA ASN A 15 9.89 9.75 -1.34
C ASN A 15 10.77 8.54 -1.00
N ASP A 16 11.68 8.23 -1.92
CA ASP A 16 12.75 7.27 -1.68
C ASP A 16 14.10 8.01 -1.56
N ALA A 17 14.99 7.46 -0.74
CA ALA A 17 16.32 8.03 -0.51
C ALA A 17 17.36 7.66 -1.60
N SER A 18 17.04 6.70 -2.47
CA SER A 18 17.89 6.29 -3.59
C SER A 18 17.84 7.27 -4.78
N GLY A 19 16.79 8.11 -4.86
CA GLY A 19 16.54 9.03 -5.96
C GLY A 19 16.24 8.33 -7.29
N LYS A 20 15.81 7.06 -7.26
CA LYS A 20 15.54 6.24 -8.45
C LYS A 20 14.10 6.27 -8.91
N PHE A 21 13.19 6.67 -8.02
CA PHE A 21 11.78 6.77 -8.33
C PHE A 21 11.24 8.18 -8.13
N ASP A 22 10.32 8.54 -9.02
CA ASP A 22 9.45 9.71 -8.91
C ASP A 22 8.12 9.29 -8.30
N PHE A 23 7.61 10.11 -7.38
CA PHE A 23 6.36 9.90 -6.66
C PHE A 23 5.40 11.05 -6.97
N TYR A 24 4.18 10.74 -7.40
CA TYR A 24 3.23 11.75 -7.87
C TYR A 24 1.78 11.34 -7.64
N GLN A 25 0.89 12.34 -7.67
CA GLN A 25 -0.56 12.14 -7.53
C GLN A 25 -0.94 11.46 -6.21
N GLY A 26 -0.38 11.97 -5.11
CA GLY A 26 -0.68 11.49 -3.78
C GLY A 26 -2.09 11.83 -3.33
N SER A 27 -2.76 10.89 -2.69
CA SER A 27 -3.99 11.08 -1.93
C SER A 27 -3.93 10.28 -0.63
N LEU A 28 -4.65 10.71 0.40
CA LEU A 28 -4.61 10.03 1.69
C LEU A 28 -5.97 10.03 2.39
N ALA A 29 -6.15 9.05 3.26
CA ALA A 29 -7.22 9.04 4.25
C ALA A 29 -6.69 8.56 5.60
N VAL A 30 -7.37 8.98 6.66
CA VAL A 30 -7.03 8.64 8.04
C VAL A 30 -8.27 8.09 8.72
N ASN A 31 -8.18 6.92 9.35
CA ASN A 31 -9.27 6.37 10.13
C ASN A 31 -9.24 6.84 11.59
N ARG A 32 -10.27 6.49 12.36
CA ARG A 32 -10.40 6.91 13.77
C ARG A 32 -9.35 6.27 14.70
N GLN A 33 -8.70 5.20 14.26
CA GLN A 33 -7.65 4.50 14.97
C GLN A 33 -6.27 5.13 14.74
N GLY A 34 -6.19 6.23 13.96
CA GLY A 34 -4.92 6.87 13.63
C GLY A 34 -4.13 6.11 12.57
N GLN A 35 -4.75 5.17 11.86
CA GLN A 35 -4.12 4.54 10.70
C GLN A 35 -4.33 5.42 9.48
N ILE A 36 -3.28 5.54 8.68
CA ILE A 36 -3.21 6.42 7.51
C ILE A 36 -2.84 5.54 6.32
N VAL A 37 -3.57 5.68 5.22
CA VAL A 37 -3.17 5.12 3.91
C VAL A 37 -2.93 6.27 2.97
N VAL A 38 -1.77 6.27 2.32
CA VAL A 38 -1.39 7.18 1.25
C VAL A 38 -1.31 6.39 -0.04
N GLY A 39 -2.18 6.70 -1.00
CA GLY A 39 -2.15 6.17 -2.36
C GLY A 39 -1.42 7.13 -3.27
N PHE A 40 -0.56 6.62 -4.16
CA PHE A 40 0.23 7.44 -5.07
C PHE A 40 0.63 6.66 -6.31
N ASN A 41 1.04 7.38 -7.36
CA ASN A 41 1.78 6.80 -8.45
C ASN A 41 3.29 6.86 -8.19
N ARG A 42 4.00 5.82 -8.63
CA ARG A 42 5.45 5.76 -8.65
C ARG A 42 5.93 5.35 -10.05
N SER A 43 6.93 6.04 -10.59
CA SER A 43 7.69 5.58 -11.76
C SER A 43 9.18 5.70 -11.49
N GLY A 44 10.01 5.07 -12.31
CA GLY A 44 11.46 5.16 -12.23
C GLY A 44 12.08 5.25 -13.62
N ASP A 45 13.39 5.44 -13.65
CA ASP A 45 14.13 5.47 -14.91
C ASP A 45 14.30 4.05 -15.52
N VAL A 46 14.89 3.99 -16.72
CA VAL A 46 15.14 2.73 -17.44
C VAL A 46 15.96 1.70 -16.64
N THR A 47 16.77 2.13 -15.67
CA THR A 47 17.61 1.25 -14.84
C THR A 47 16.79 0.47 -13.79
N THR A 48 15.58 0.93 -13.50
CA THR A 48 14.65 0.25 -12.58
C THR A 48 13.83 -0.85 -13.26
N GLY A 49 13.94 -0.99 -14.60
CA GLY A 49 13.28 -2.04 -15.36
C GLY A 49 11.76 -2.01 -15.22
N GLN A 50 11.14 -3.17 -15.02
CA GLN A 50 9.68 -3.26 -14.87
C GLN A 50 9.17 -2.51 -13.61
N ASP A 51 9.98 -2.39 -12.58
CA ASP A 51 9.59 -1.71 -11.33
C ASP A 51 9.49 -0.18 -11.50
N GLY A 52 10.07 0.35 -12.59
CA GLY A 52 9.99 1.75 -13.01
C GLY A 52 8.74 2.14 -13.76
N ARG A 53 7.90 1.18 -14.15
CA ARG A 53 6.64 1.48 -14.84
C ARG A 53 5.75 2.32 -13.93
N ALA A 54 5.10 3.34 -14.49
CA ALA A 54 4.18 4.23 -13.77
C ALA A 54 3.05 3.45 -13.08
N SER A 55 3.19 3.12 -11.81
CA SER A 55 2.33 2.14 -11.14
C SER A 55 1.62 2.75 -9.95
N ILE A 56 0.49 2.17 -9.55
CA ILE A 56 -0.26 2.59 -8.38
C ILE A 56 0.30 1.85 -7.18
N PHE A 57 0.65 2.60 -6.14
CA PHE A 57 1.14 2.09 -4.86
C PHE A 57 0.32 2.63 -3.70
N ALA A 58 0.40 1.93 -2.58
CA ALA A 58 -0.09 2.40 -1.30
C ALA A 58 1.01 2.26 -0.22
N ARG A 59 1.12 3.27 0.64
CA ARG A 59 1.96 3.26 1.85
C ARG A 59 1.07 3.51 3.05
N ALA A 60 1.28 2.74 4.11
CA ALA A 60 0.49 2.87 5.33
C ALA A 60 1.35 3.40 6.49
N PHE A 61 0.72 4.16 7.38
CA PHE A 61 1.31 4.68 8.61
C PHE A 61 0.34 4.55 9.79
N LYS A 62 0.86 4.64 11.01
CA LYS A 62 0.11 4.75 12.26
C LYS A 62 0.56 5.99 13.03
N THR A 63 -0.38 6.72 13.59
CA THR A 63 -0.09 7.71 14.63
C THR A 63 0.03 6.99 15.98
N ASN A 64 1.20 7.10 16.59
CA ASN A 64 1.50 6.55 17.90
C ASN A 64 0.85 7.39 19.02
N ALA A 65 0.79 6.88 20.24
CA ALA A 65 0.19 7.57 21.38
C ALA A 65 0.87 8.89 21.74
N ASP A 66 2.16 9.03 21.43
CA ASP A 66 2.95 10.26 21.60
C ASP A 66 2.76 11.28 20.44
N GLY A 67 1.92 10.95 19.45
CA GLY A 67 1.65 11.78 18.29
C GLY A 67 2.68 11.64 17.16
N THR A 68 3.67 10.76 17.28
CA THR A 68 4.64 10.46 16.22
C THR A 68 4.06 9.53 15.16
N LEU A 69 4.63 9.54 13.95
CA LEU A 69 4.25 8.64 12.85
C LEU A 69 5.18 7.42 12.79
N SER A 70 4.61 6.23 12.66
CA SER A 70 5.33 5.00 12.32
C SER A 70 4.83 4.43 10.99
N ARG A 71 5.72 3.94 10.14
CA ARG A 71 5.34 3.32 8.86
C ARG A 71 4.96 1.84 9.07
N PHE A 72 3.89 1.41 8.42
CA PHE A 72 3.55 0.01 8.27
C PHE A 72 4.28 -0.58 7.06
N GLY A 73 5.30 -1.41 7.32
CA GLY A 73 5.95 -2.22 6.30
C GLY A 73 6.46 -1.46 5.07
N ASN A 74 6.56 -2.19 3.95
CA ASN A 74 6.98 -1.67 2.65
C ASN A 74 5.77 -1.12 1.86
N ASP A 75 6.05 -0.45 0.75
CA ASP A 75 4.99 -0.04 -0.18
C ASP A 75 4.33 -1.26 -0.82
N VAL A 76 3.01 -1.16 -0.96
CA VAL A 76 2.18 -2.19 -1.60
C VAL A 76 1.94 -1.79 -3.04
N LEU A 77 2.40 -2.62 -3.99
CA LEU A 77 2.04 -2.47 -5.40
C LEU A 77 0.56 -2.83 -5.59
N ILE A 78 -0.26 -1.85 -5.99
CA ILE A 78 -1.68 -2.03 -6.25
C ILE A 78 -1.92 -2.43 -7.70
N LYS A 79 -1.27 -1.71 -8.64
CA LYS A 79 -1.41 -1.99 -10.07
C LYS A 79 -0.18 -1.51 -10.81
N GLN A 80 0.51 -2.45 -11.46
CA GLN A 80 1.58 -2.11 -12.39
C GLN A 80 1.01 -1.66 -13.73
N SER A 81 1.64 -0.66 -14.34
CA SER A 81 1.38 -0.32 -15.73
C SER A 81 1.82 -1.41 -16.70
N LEU A 82 1.14 -1.47 -17.84
CA LEU A 82 1.38 -2.50 -18.85
C LEU A 82 2.50 -2.12 -19.83
N VAL A 83 2.90 -0.85 -19.83
CA VAL A 83 3.96 -0.27 -20.66
C VAL A 83 4.97 0.50 -19.80
N ASP A 84 6.19 0.64 -20.31
CA ASP A 84 7.35 1.31 -19.67
C ASP A 84 7.62 2.72 -20.18
N GLU A 85 7.01 3.12 -21.31
CA GLU A 85 7.21 4.44 -21.90
C GLU A 85 5.88 5.12 -22.26
N TYR A 86 5.04 5.38 -21.26
CA TYR A 86 3.73 5.97 -21.51
C TYR A 86 3.80 7.46 -21.88
N HIS A 87 3.33 7.77 -23.09
CA HIS A 87 3.09 9.15 -23.57
C HIS A 87 1.62 9.33 -23.92
N ASN A 88 0.87 10.06 -23.10
CA ASN A 88 -0.53 10.40 -23.36
C ASN A 88 -0.66 11.22 -24.65
N GLY A 89 -1.53 10.76 -25.56
CA GLY A 89 -1.79 11.48 -26.80
C GLY A 89 -0.64 11.43 -27.82
N SER A 90 0.37 10.57 -27.61
CA SER A 90 1.37 10.21 -28.63
C SER A 90 1.16 8.78 -29.14
N PRO A 91 1.47 8.51 -30.42
CA PRO A 91 1.61 7.15 -30.92
C PRO A 91 2.74 6.38 -30.23
N GLU A 92 2.68 5.05 -30.26
CA GLU A 92 3.74 4.19 -29.74
C GLU A 92 5.13 4.53 -30.32
N GLY A 93 6.12 4.61 -29.44
CA GLY A 93 7.51 4.94 -29.79
C GLY A 93 7.75 6.39 -30.23
N GLN A 94 6.74 7.26 -30.17
CA GLN A 94 6.88 8.69 -30.46
C GLN A 94 7.04 9.50 -29.16
N ALA A 95 7.82 10.57 -29.24
CA ALA A 95 8.00 11.50 -28.13
C ALA A 95 6.65 12.09 -27.67
N ALA A 96 6.57 12.44 -26.38
CA ALA A 96 5.44 13.17 -25.83
C ALA A 96 5.20 14.49 -26.59
N VAL A 97 3.98 14.69 -27.10
CA VAL A 97 3.57 15.95 -27.73
C VAL A 97 2.54 16.67 -26.86
N GLY A 98 2.75 17.98 -26.63
CA GLY A 98 1.84 18.81 -25.86
C GLY A 98 1.70 18.39 -24.39
N ARG A 99 0.61 18.83 -23.75
CA ARG A 99 0.36 18.57 -22.33
C ARG A 99 -0.05 17.12 -22.10
N GLN A 100 0.78 16.41 -21.34
CA GLN A 100 0.54 15.04 -20.88
C GLN A 100 -0.40 15.06 -19.68
N ARG A 101 -1.70 14.82 -19.92
CA ARG A 101 -2.70 14.79 -18.83
C ARG A 101 -2.58 13.46 -18.08
N TRP A 102 -2.20 13.52 -16.80
CA TRP A 102 -2.16 12.38 -15.89
C TRP A 102 -2.58 12.83 -14.50
N GLY A 103 -3.22 11.93 -13.74
CA GLY A 103 -3.37 12.10 -12.29
C GLY A 103 -4.70 12.65 -11.79
N ASP A 104 -5.65 12.96 -12.67
CA ASP A 104 -6.98 13.41 -12.25
C ASP A 104 -7.76 12.39 -11.40
N TYR A 105 -7.31 11.13 -11.37
CA TYR A 105 -7.90 10.05 -10.59
C TYR A 105 -6.87 9.52 -9.61
N SER A 106 -6.79 10.16 -8.44
CA SER A 106 -6.12 9.64 -7.26
C SER A 106 -6.99 9.93 -6.05
N THR A 107 -7.46 8.88 -5.38
CA THR A 107 -8.20 9.04 -4.13
C THR A 107 -7.95 7.86 -3.21
N VAL A 108 -7.89 8.14 -1.91
CA VAL A 108 -7.99 7.16 -0.84
C VAL A 108 -9.22 7.52 -0.02
N THR A 109 -10.08 6.55 0.23
CA THR A 109 -11.29 6.74 1.06
C THR A 109 -11.41 5.62 2.07
N LEU A 110 -12.17 5.87 3.15
CA LEU A 110 -12.49 4.85 4.14
C LEU A 110 -13.60 3.94 3.63
N ASP A 111 -13.54 2.65 3.92
CA ASP A 111 -14.69 1.77 3.74
C ASP A 111 -15.80 2.15 4.74
N PRO A 112 -17.05 2.37 4.28
CA PRO A 112 -18.15 2.80 5.16
C PRO A 112 -18.61 1.70 6.13
N THR A 113 -18.30 0.44 5.84
CA THR A 113 -18.70 -0.74 6.61
C THR A 113 -17.55 -1.34 7.43
N ASN A 114 -16.30 -1.13 7.02
CA ASN A 114 -15.11 -1.60 7.74
C ASN A 114 -14.14 -0.45 8.07
N LYS A 115 -14.02 -0.13 9.36
CA LYS A 115 -13.18 0.97 9.85
C LYS A 115 -11.67 0.76 9.68
N GLN A 116 -11.21 -0.44 9.31
CA GLN A 116 -9.79 -0.77 9.09
C GLN A 116 -9.44 -0.92 7.61
N SER A 117 -10.41 -0.73 6.72
CA SER A 117 -10.25 -0.89 5.28
C SER A 117 -10.30 0.46 4.58
N PHE A 118 -9.48 0.57 3.55
CA PHE A 118 -9.34 1.76 2.72
C PHE A 118 -9.54 1.37 1.26
N TRP A 119 -10.22 2.22 0.50
CA TRP A 119 -10.34 2.09 -0.95
C TRP A 119 -9.36 3.05 -1.61
N VAL A 120 -8.42 2.50 -2.37
CA VAL A 120 -7.44 3.24 -3.16
C VAL A 120 -7.87 3.21 -4.63
N THR A 121 -7.97 4.38 -5.24
CA THR A 121 -8.18 4.55 -6.69
C THR A 121 -7.00 5.29 -7.28
N GLY A 122 -6.47 4.78 -8.39
CA GLY A 122 -5.38 5.44 -9.11
C GLY A 122 -5.47 5.23 -10.62
N GLN A 123 -4.63 5.95 -11.37
CA GLN A 123 -4.44 5.76 -12.81
C GLN A 123 -3.23 4.87 -13.10
N PHE A 124 -3.33 4.06 -14.17
CA PHE A 124 -2.22 3.29 -14.72
C PHE A 124 -2.23 3.35 -16.25
N ALA A 125 -1.07 3.16 -16.86
CA ALA A 125 -0.89 3.11 -18.30
C ALA A 125 -1.27 1.72 -18.82
N ARG A 126 -2.13 1.72 -19.82
CA ARG A 126 -2.56 0.53 -20.54
C ARG A 126 -1.66 0.28 -21.74
N GLU A 127 -1.83 -0.88 -22.35
CA GLU A 127 -1.36 -1.16 -23.68
C GLU A 127 -1.77 -0.04 -24.67
N TYR A 128 -0.90 0.25 -25.63
CA TYR A 128 -1.20 1.18 -26.72
C TYR A 128 -2.43 0.73 -27.50
N ASN A 129 -3.17 1.69 -28.05
CA ASN A 129 -4.39 1.40 -28.80
C ASN A 129 -4.08 0.86 -30.20
N THR A 130 -3.70 -0.40 -30.35
CA THR A 130 -3.35 -1.00 -31.64
C THR A 130 -4.58 -1.51 -32.39
N PHE A 131 -4.46 -1.72 -33.71
CA PHE A 131 -5.51 -2.35 -34.50
C PHE A 131 -5.92 -3.72 -33.93
N ALA A 132 -4.96 -4.46 -33.37
CA ALA A 132 -5.18 -5.81 -32.84
C ALA A 132 -5.94 -5.84 -31.50
N ASN A 133 -5.88 -4.79 -30.70
CA ASN A 133 -6.51 -4.73 -29.37
C ASN A 133 -7.67 -3.73 -29.28
N HIS A 134 -8.03 -3.07 -30.38
CA HIS A 134 -9.20 -2.21 -30.46
C HIS A 134 -10.41 -2.95 -31.04
N PRO A 135 -11.61 -2.79 -30.46
CA PRO A 135 -12.85 -3.22 -31.09
C PRO A 135 -12.93 -2.69 -32.53
N GLU A 136 -13.51 -3.49 -33.43
CA GLU A 136 -13.72 -3.15 -34.85
C GLU A 136 -12.46 -2.90 -35.71
N GLY A 137 -11.26 -3.14 -35.19
CA GLY A 137 -10.03 -2.91 -35.95
C GLY A 137 -9.80 -1.42 -36.26
N SER A 138 -10.12 -0.53 -35.33
CA SER A 138 -9.97 0.94 -35.52
C SER A 138 -8.90 1.56 -34.60
N GLY A 139 -7.93 0.76 -34.14
CA GLY A 139 -6.90 1.18 -33.20
C GLY A 139 -6.09 2.38 -33.67
N SER A 140 -6.02 3.42 -32.83
CA SER A 140 -5.42 4.71 -33.18
C SER A 140 -3.89 4.74 -33.12
N GLY A 141 -3.27 3.76 -32.46
CA GLY A 141 -1.84 3.69 -32.13
C GLY A 141 -1.43 4.51 -30.90
N PHE A 142 -2.34 5.26 -30.30
CA PHE A 142 -2.04 6.21 -29.23
C PHE A 142 -2.01 5.56 -27.84
N GLY A 143 -1.20 6.13 -26.94
CA GLY A 143 -1.14 5.73 -25.54
C GLY A 143 -2.48 5.85 -24.83
N ARG A 144 -2.81 4.86 -24.00
CA ARG A 144 -4.05 4.81 -23.19
C ARG A 144 -3.74 4.71 -21.69
N TRP A 145 -4.66 5.22 -20.88
CA TRP A 145 -4.66 5.01 -19.44
C TRP A 145 -5.98 4.35 -19.00
N GLY A 146 -5.98 3.80 -17.79
CA GLY A 146 -7.16 3.29 -17.11
C GLY A 146 -7.12 3.62 -15.63
N THR A 147 -8.24 3.43 -14.94
CA THR A 147 -8.30 3.47 -13.48
C THR A 147 -8.30 2.07 -12.90
N TYR A 148 -7.75 1.94 -11.69
CA TYR A 148 -7.84 0.73 -10.90
C TYR A 148 -8.24 1.09 -9.48
N ILE A 149 -9.09 0.26 -8.89
CA ILE A 149 -9.61 0.42 -7.53
C ILE A 149 -9.26 -0.84 -6.76
N ALA A 150 -8.65 -0.68 -5.60
CA ALA A 150 -8.30 -1.79 -4.72
C ALA A 150 -8.59 -1.45 -3.26
N GLN A 151 -8.94 -2.48 -2.50
CA GLN A 151 -9.03 -2.40 -1.05
C GLN A 151 -7.64 -2.61 -0.43
N VAL A 152 -7.32 -1.83 0.59
CA VAL A 152 -6.13 -1.98 1.44
C VAL A 152 -6.61 -2.17 2.88
N ASP A 153 -6.28 -3.31 3.46
CA ASP A 153 -6.65 -3.66 4.83
C ASP A 153 -5.46 -3.50 5.77
N LEU A 154 -5.66 -2.77 6.87
CA LEU A 154 -4.67 -2.58 7.93
C LEU A 154 -5.05 -3.34 9.21
N ALA A 155 -5.71 -4.50 9.06
CA ALA A 155 -6.05 -5.33 10.21
C ALA A 155 -4.78 -5.65 11.00
N GLU A 156 -4.78 -5.30 12.29
CA GLU A 156 -3.67 -5.61 13.19
C GLU A 156 -3.57 -7.14 13.30
N VAL A 157 -2.59 -7.73 12.60
CA VAL A 157 -2.25 -9.14 12.79
C VAL A 157 -1.81 -9.28 14.25
N PRO A 158 -2.40 -10.20 15.06
CA PRO A 158 -1.88 -10.47 16.39
C PRO A 158 -0.42 -10.87 16.25
N GLU A 159 0.47 -10.09 16.86
CA GLU A 159 1.91 -10.27 16.65
C GLU A 159 2.30 -11.73 16.93
N PRO A 160 3.21 -12.33 16.14
CA PRO A 160 3.62 -13.73 16.30
C PRO A 160 4.05 -14.11 17.73
N GLY A 161 4.43 -13.12 18.55
CA GLY A 161 4.75 -13.30 19.96
C GLY A 161 3.56 -13.71 20.84
N THR A 162 2.33 -13.26 20.56
CA THR A 162 1.17 -13.55 21.43
C THR A 162 0.85 -15.04 21.47
N TRP A 163 0.98 -15.73 20.34
CA TRP A 163 0.75 -17.18 20.24
C TRP A 163 1.88 -17.97 20.87
N LEU A 164 3.14 -17.54 20.70
CA LEU A 164 4.28 -18.14 21.40
C LEU A 164 4.17 -18.00 22.92
N MET A 165 3.69 -16.86 23.41
CA MET A 165 3.46 -16.63 24.83
C MET A 165 2.26 -17.44 25.36
N MET A 166 1.19 -17.61 24.57
CA MET A 166 0.10 -18.53 24.90
C MET A 166 0.59 -19.98 24.96
N VAL A 167 1.33 -20.45 23.95
CA VAL A 167 1.87 -21.82 23.90
C VAL A 167 2.86 -22.06 25.03
N ALA A 168 3.76 -21.10 25.31
CA ALA A 168 4.69 -21.19 26.42
C ALA A 168 3.95 -21.19 27.77
N GLY A 169 2.95 -20.32 27.93
CA GLY A 169 2.12 -20.24 29.14
C GLY A 169 1.35 -21.55 29.39
N PHE A 170 0.64 -22.05 28.38
CA PHE A 170 -0.09 -23.33 28.49
C PHE A 170 0.85 -24.52 28.65
N GLY A 171 2.01 -24.51 28.00
CA GLY A 171 3.05 -25.53 28.16
C GLY A 171 3.60 -25.59 29.58
N LEU A 172 3.86 -24.43 30.21
CA LEU A 172 4.30 -24.35 31.61
C LEU A 172 3.23 -24.84 32.58
N VAL A 173 1.97 -24.40 32.41
CA VAL A 173 0.85 -24.83 33.26
C VAL A 173 0.63 -26.34 33.13
N GLY A 174 0.52 -26.86 31.90
CA GLY A 174 0.36 -28.30 31.66
C GLY A 174 1.54 -29.13 32.20
N GLY A 175 2.77 -28.64 32.03
CA GLY A 175 3.97 -29.25 32.59
C GLY A 175 3.96 -29.29 34.12
N SER A 176 3.49 -28.23 34.78
CA SER A 176 3.39 -28.16 36.25
C SER A 176 2.32 -29.11 36.82
N MET A 177 1.18 -29.26 36.14
CA MET A 177 0.11 -30.18 36.54
C MET A 177 0.55 -31.65 36.41
N ARG A 178 1.35 -31.97 35.39
CA ARG A 178 1.88 -33.33 35.18
C ARG A 178 2.95 -33.73 36.19
N ARG A 179 3.58 -32.78 36.88
CA ARG A 179 4.60 -33.02 37.92
C ARG A 179 4.05 -33.25 39.31
N ARG A 180 2.72 -33.31 39.50
CA ARG A 180 2.15 -33.71 40.81
C ARG A 180 2.40 -35.20 41.06
N PRO A 181 3.17 -35.59 42.09
CA PRO A 181 3.37 -36.99 42.41
C PRO A 181 2.04 -37.59 42.91
N THR A 182 1.66 -38.74 42.36
CA THR A 182 0.53 -39.54 42.84
C THR A 182 0.85 -40.00 44.25
N VAL A 183 0.12 -39.49 45.25
CA VAL A 183 0.27 -39.94 46.64
C VAL A 183 -0.18 -41.40 46.71
N ALA A 184 0.77 -42.31 46.90
CA ALA A 184 0.46 -43.71 47.15
C ALA A 184 -0.23 -43.83 48.51
N THR A 185 -1.52 -44.15 48.51
CA THR A 185 -2.27 -44.49 49.72
C THR A 185 -1.75 -45.83 50.24
N VAL A 186 -1.02 -45.81 51.35
CA VAL A 186 -0.67 -47.03 52.08
C VAL A 186 -1.89 -47.43 52.92
N VAL A 187 -2.51 -48.56 52.59
CA VAL A 187 -3.53 -49.19 53.42
C VAL A 187 -2.84 -50.20 54.35
N ALA A 188 -3.32 -50.20 55.59
CA ALA A 188 -2.76 -50.80 56.81
C ALA A 188 -2.41 -52.29 56.74
#